data_AF-A0A2K8DNU0-F1
#
_entry.id   AF-A0A2K8DNU0-F1
#
_cell.length_a   1.000
_cell.length_b   1.000
_cell.length_c   1.000
_cell.angle_alpha   90.00
_cell.angle_beta   90.00
_cell.angle_gamma   90.00
#
_symmetry.space_group_name_H-M   'P 1'
#
loop_
_entity.id
_entity.type
_entity.pdbx_description
1 polymer ?
#
loop_
_entity_poly.entity_id
_entity_poly.type
_entity_poly.pdbx_seq_one_letter_code
_entity_poly.pdbx_strand_id
1 'polypeptide(L)'
;VSAHRLPCPNGVAQRLHIAGTLSQSAMANLDQLSVATFNAFLSKSEGRDKLARFVQYFARTVVGLAGMKALKKGTALHKLNEQATNIMKQLAGARRTHRWCKEFPVIKGIVQDLPMHMSSPKDPWVFLDRVLDLLQKCTLASFLVIDHVGWLKQVKVLSGGKRAGTGTIQLGLKFFCASNLVGALLQLKKLRDAAAKEQDGEPSRGERARCARNALKHALLVLQTAHLSRLRETHDALVGAAGMATSAMDVLSQWPERKAAASASPDAKALAKPGGRAAAALAR
;
A
#
# COMPACT_ATOMS: atom_id res chain seq x y z
N VAL A 1 18.07 9.22 54.80
CA VAL A 1 18.35 10.17 53.70
C VAL A 1 18.82 9.34 52.51
N SER A 2 17.89 8.91 51.65
CA SER A 2 18.20 8.15 50.42
C SER A 2 17.93 9.05 49.22
N ALA A 3 18.99 9.40 48.49
CA ALA A 3 18.93 10.27 47.33
C ALA A 3 18.40 9.50 46.12
N HIS A 4 17.17 9.81 45.70
CA HIS A 4 16.62 9.39 44.41
C HIS A 4 17.40 10.07 43.28
N ARG A 5 18.17 9.30 42.51
CA ARG A 5 18.75 9.76 41.25
C ARG A 5 17.65 9.77 40.18
N LEU A 6 17.38 10.96 39.62
CA LEU A 6 16.51 11.13 38.46
C LEU A 6 17.21 10.63 37.19
N PRO A 7 16.52 9.91 36.30
CA PRO A 7 17.10 9.46 35.03
C PRO A 7 17.31 10.64 34.06
N CYS A 8 18.50 10.69 33.44
CA CYS A 8 18.90 11.72 32.48
C CYS A 8 18.17 11.56 31.12
N PRO A 9 17.81 12.67 30.44
CA PRO A 9 17.05 12.66 29.19
C PRO A 9 17.95 12.48 27.95
N ASN A 10 18.54 11.29 27.76
CA ASN A 10 19.33 10.97 26.55
C ASN A 10 18.48 10.55 25.33
N GLY A 11 17.16 10.52 25.45
CA GLY A 11 16.26 9.96 24.43
C GLY A 11 15.97 10.84 23.21
N VAL A 12 16.29 12.13 23.23
CA VAL A 12 15.93 13.06 22.15
C VAL A 12 16.93 13.01 20.99
N ALA A 13 18.23 12.90 21.29
CA ALA A 13 19.28 12.81 20.26
C ALA A 13 19.20 11.51 19.43
N GLN A 14 18.77 10.40 20.04
CA GLN A 14 18.65 9.11 19.36
C GLN A 14 17.44 9.06 18.39
N ARG A 15 16.38 9.86 18.63
CA ARG A 15 15.18 9.90 17.78
C ARG A 15 15.39 10.67 16.47
N LEU A 16 16.26 11.68 16.45
CA LEU A 16 16.61 12.43 15.23
C LEU A 16 17.47 11.61 14.25
N HIS A 17 18.33 10.71 14.76
CA HIS A 17 19.19 9.84 13.93
C HIS A 17 18.40 8.74 13.17
N ILE A 18 17.22 8.36 13.68
CA ILE A 18 16.38 7.28 13.12
C ILE A 18 15.56 7.77 11.93
N ALA A 19 15.13 9.04 11.92
CA ALA A 19 14.46 9.62 10.76
C ALA A 19 15.41 9.77 9.55
N GLY A 20 16.70 10.06 9.81
CA GLY A 20 17.74 10.19 8.77
C GLY A 20 18.12 8.85 8.11
N THR A 21 18.20 7.76 8.86
CA THR A 21 18.65 6.45 8.34
C THR A 21 17.64 5.76 7.42
N LEU A 22 16.33 6.02 7.58
CA LEU A 22 15.28 5.44 6.73
C LEU A 22 15.07 6.21 5.41
N SER A 23 15.27 7.53 5.42
CA SER A 23 15.40 8.31 4.18
C SER A 23 16.63 7.83 3.40
N GLN A 24 17.75 7.58 4.08
CA GLN A 24 18.97 7.06 3.45
C GLN A 24 18.77 5.70 2.78
N SER A 25 18.05 4.73 3.35
CA SER A 25 17.85 3.44 2.66
C SER A 25 16.93 3.54 1.43
N ALA A 26 15.93 4.43 1.45
CA ALA A 26 15.08 4.67 0.28
C ALA A 26 15.81 5.48 -0.80
N MET A 27 16.59 6.49 -0.39
CA MET A 27 17.42 7.33 -1.27
C MET A 27 18.61 6.55 -1.84
N ALA A 28 19.25 5.67 -1.07
CA ALA A 28 20.34 4.80 -1.54
C ALA A 28 19.87 3.78 -2.60
N ASN A 29 18.56 3.51 -2.67
CA ASN A 29 17.97 2.72 -3.76
C ASN A 29 17.65 3.57 -5.01
N LEU A 30 17.56 4.90 -4.88
CA LEU A 30 17.42 5.84 -6.00
C LEU A 30 18.76 6.14 -6.68
N ASP A 31 19.89 5.98 -5.98
CA ASP A 31 21.25 6.16 -6.53
C ASP A 31 21.60 5.17 -7.66
N GLN A 32 20.77 4.16 -7.90
CA GLN A 32 20.83 3.29 -9.09
C GLN A 32 19.49 3.26 -9.85
N LEU A 33 18.92 4.44 -10.10
CA LEU A 33 17.86 4.60 -11.09
C LEU A 33 18.43 4.34 -12.50
N SER A 34 18.71 3.07 -12.79
CA SER A 34 19.18 2.62 -14.08
C SER A 34 18.00 2.32 -15.00
N VAL A 35 18.22 2.46 -16.30
CA VAL A 35 17.25 2.04 -17.33
C VAL A 35 16.89 0.56 -17.15
N ALA A 36 17.84 -0.29 -16.74
CA ALA A 36 17.59 -1.70 -16.47
C ALA A 36 16.62 -1.94 -15.30
N THR A 37 16.82 -1.25 -14.17
CA THR A 37 15.93 -1.35 -13.00
C THR A 37 14.52 -0.85 -13.33
N PHE A 38 14.43 0.26 -14.08
CA PHE A 38 13.15 0.81 -14.52
C PHE A 38 12.44 -0.14 -15.49
N ASN A 39 13.15 -0.72 -16.46
CA ASN A 39 12.60 -1.72 -17.36
C ASN A 39 12.12 -2.97 -16.62
N ALA A 40 12.85 -3.43 -15.60
CA ALA A 40 12.44 -4.55 -14.74
C ALA A 40 11.21 -4.21 -13.88
N PHE A 41 11.04 -2.95 -13.47
CA PHE A 41 9.84 -2.48 -12.80
C PHE A 41 8.65 -2.45 -13.78
N LEU A 42 8.85 -1.88 -14.98
CA LEU A 42 7.83 -1.77 -16.02
C LEU A 42 7.43 -3.12 -16.64
N SER A 43 8.27 -4.14 -16.57
CA SER A 43 7.91 -5.49 -17.04
C SER A 43 6.83 -6.14 -16.16
N LYS A 44 6.73 -5.75 -14.88
CA LYS A 44 5.69 -6.21 -13.95
C LYS A 44 4.35 -5.50 -14.24
N SER A 45 3.29 -6.29 -14.44
CA SER A 45 1.92 -5.75 -14.61
C SER A 45 1.49 -4.88 -13.43
N GLU A 46 1.83 -5.30 -12.20
CA GLU A 46 1.54 -4.52 -10.99
C GLU A 46 2.33 -3.21 -10.93
N GLY A 47 3.61 -3.21 -11.34
CA GLY A 47 4.44 -2.01 -11.44
C GLY A 47 3.81 -0.97 -12.37
N ARG A 48 3.34 -1.40 -13.55
CA ARG A 48 2.61 -0.54 -14.50
C ARG A 48 1.31 0.03 -13.92
N ASP A 49 0.49 -0.76 -13.22
CA ASP A 49 -0.72 -0.25 -12.54
C ASP A 49 -0.38 0.81 -11.49
N LYS A 50 0.66 0.60 -10.68
CA LYS A 50 1.06 1.57 -9.64
C LYS A 50 1.61 2.86 -10.24
N LEU A 51 2.39 2.79 -11.30
CA LEU A 51 2.86 3.97 -12.02
C LEU A 51 1.70 4.73 -12.68
N ALA A 52 0.79 4.02 -13.34
CA ALA A 52 -0.42 4.61 -13.91
C ALA A 52 -1.26 5.30 -12.82
N ARG A 53 -1.35 4.71 -11.63
CA ARG A 53 -2.01 5.33 -10.46
C ARG A 53 -1.31 6.64 -10.06
N PHE A 54 0.01 6.64 -9.97
CA PHE A 54 0.78 7.83 -9.63
C PHE A 54 0.50 8.97 -10.62
N VAL A 55 0.59 8.69 -11.93
CA VAL A 55 0.32 9.68 -12.99
C VAL A 55 -1.15 10.14 -12.96
N GLN A 56 -2.10 9.24 -12.70
CA GLN A 56 -3.52 9.58 -12.54
C GLN A 56 -3.74 10.62 -11.44
N TYR A 57 -3.11 10.44 -10.27
CA TYR A 57 -3.26 11.37 -9.14
C TYR A 57 -2.42 12.64 -9.30
N PHE A 58 -1.30 12.58 -10.01
CA PHE A 58 -0.58 13.78 -10.45
C PHE A 58 -1.48 14.64 -11.34
N ALA A 59 -2.11 14.05 -12.36
CA ALA A 59 -3.07 14.73 -13.21
C ALA A 59 -4.25 15.32 -12.39
N ARG A 60 -4.78 14.58 -11.39
CA ARG A 60 -5.80 15.11 -10.47
C ARG A 60 -5.32 16.32 -9.67
N THR A 61 -4.06 16.31 -9.23
CA THR A 61 -3.45 17.45 -8.52
C THR A 61 -3.44 18.69 -9.43
N VAL A 62 -3.01 18.53 -10.68
CA VAL A 62 -3.03 19.59 -11.69
C VAL A 62 -4.44 20.10 -11.95
N VAL A 63 -5.43 19.21 -12.09
CA VAL A 63 -6.85 19.60 -12.23
C VAL A 63 -7.31 20.45 -11.04
N GLY A 64 -7.00 20.01 -9.82
CA GLY A 64 -7.35 20.73 -8.60
C GLY A 64 -6.68 22.11 -8.52
N LEU A 65 -5.38 22.19 -8.75
CA LEU A 65 -4.64 23.46 -8.71
C LEU A 65 -5.12 24.43 -9.81
N ALA A 66 -5.36 23.93 -11.02
CA ALA A 66 -5.92 24.75 -12.10
C ALA A 66 -7.34 25.24 -11.77
N GLY A 67 -8.14 24.41 -11.08
CA GLY A 67 -9.49 24.74 -10.63
C GLY A 67 -9.57 25.78 -9.50
N MET A 68 -8.44 26.13 -8.86
CA MET A 68 -8.41 27.22 -7.86
C MET A 68 -8.55 28.60 -8.50
N LYS A 69 -8.29 28.73 -9.81
CA LYS A 69 -8.51 29.96 -10.58
C LYS A 69 -9.72 29.79 -11.48
N ALA A 70 -10.41 30.89 -11.78
CA ALA A 70 -11.50 30.88 -12.75
C ALA A 70 -10.98 30.44 -14.13
N LEU A 71 -11.44 29.27 -14.60
CA LEU A 71 -11.03 28.69 -15.87
C LEU A 71 -11.74 29.40 -17.02
N LYS A 72 -11.04 30.34 -17.68
CA LYS A 72 -11.54 30.98 -18.90
C LYS A 72 -11.27 30.10 -20.12
N LYS A 73 -12.32 29.75 -20.86
CA LYS A 73 -12.21 28.98 -22.11
C LYS A 73 -11.21 29.63 -23.07
N GLY A 74 -10.43 28.80 -23.78
CA GLY A 74 -9.40 29.24 -24.72
C GLY A 74 -8.03 29.57 -24.09
N THR A 75 -7.94 29.75 -22.77
CA THR A 75 -6.65 29.99 -22.09
C THR A 75 -5.78 28.73 -22.03
N ALA A 76 -4.46 28.91 -21.88
CA ALA A 76 -3.53 27.80 -21.67
C ALA A 76 -3.88 26.97 -20.41
N LEU A 77 -4.33 27.64 -19.34
CA LEU A 77 -4.75 26.98 -18.10
C LEU A 77 -5.97 26.07 -18.31
N HIS A 78 -6.94 26.52 -19.13
CA HIS A 78 -8.10 25.71 -19.48
C HIS A 78 -7.69 24.46 -20.29
N LYS A 79 -6.84 24.62 -21.30
CA LYS A 79 -6.31 23.49 -22.10
C LYS A 79 -5.57 22.48 -21.21
N LEU A 80 -4.72 22.95 -20.29
CA LEU A 80 -4.02 22.10 -19.33
C LEU A 80 -5.00 21.32 -18.43
N ASN A 81 -6.04 22.00 -17.92
CA ASN A 81 -7.07 21.36 -17.09
C ASN A 81 -7.82 20.26 -17.86
N GLU A 82 -8.19 20.50 -19.11
CA GLU A 82 -8.85 19.50 -19.96
C GLU A 82 -7.94 18.30 -20.24
N GLN A 83 -6.68 18.53 -20.60
CA GLN A 83 -5.70 17.47 -20.85
C GLN A 83 -5.46 16.62 -19.59
N ALA A 84 -5.23 17.27 -18.44
CA ALA A 84 -5.05 16.58 -17.17
C ALA A 84 -6.30 15.78 -16.77
N THR A 85 -7.50 16.34 -16.99
CA THR A 85 -8.77 15.64 -16.77
C THR A 85 -8.89 14.40 -17.65
N ASN A 86 -8.49 14.49 -18.91
CA ASN A 86 -8.52 13.35 -19.84
C ASN A 86 -7.53 12.26 -19.41
N ILE A 87 -6.28 12.61 -19.09
CA ILE A 87 -5.28 11.66 -18.58
C ILE A 87 -5.80 10.95 -17.32
N MET A 88 -6.33 11.72 -16.36
CA MET A 88 -6.89 11.16 -15.13
C MET A 88 -8.02 10.17 -15.42
N LYS A 89 -8.97 10.51 -16.29
CA LYS A 89 -10.11 9.64 -16.62
C LYS A 89 -9.68 8.38 -17.34
N GLN A 90 -8.79 8.49 -18.33
CA GLN A 90 -8.32 7.35 -19.11
C GLN A 90 -7.51 6.37 -18.26
N LEU A 91 -6.58 6.87 -17.45
CA LEU A 91 -5.80 6.02 -16.54
C LEU A 91 -6.71 5.39 -15.46
N ALA A 92 -7.69 6.11 -14.93
CA ALA A 92 -8.65 5.53 -13.99
C ALA A 92 -9.47 4.40 -14.64
N GLY A 93 -9.86 4.55 -15.92
CA GLY A 93 -10.52 3.52 -16.71
C GLY A 93 -9.64 2.29 -16.92
N ALA A 94 -8.43 2.48 -17.45
CA ALA A 94 -7.46 1.41 -17.70
C ALA A 94 -7.10 0.64 -16.43
N ARG A 95 -6.95 1.31 -15.29
CA ARG A 95 -6.66 0.63 -14.02
C ARG A 95 -7.75 -0.29 -13.52
N ARG A 96 -9.00 -0.11 -13.94
CA ARG A 96 -10.07 -1.06 -13.59
C ARG A 96 -9.88 -2.39 -14.30
N THR A 97 -9.35 -2.39 -15.52
CA THR A 97 -9.05 -3.64 -16.22
C THR A 97 -7.97 -4.46 -15.51
N HIS A 98 -6.99 -3.77 -14.88
CA HIS A 98 -5.96 -4.40 -14.04
C HIS A 98 -6.48 -4.98 -12.71
N ARG A 99 -7.74 -4.78 -12.34
CA ARG A 99 -8.32 -5.31 -11.10
C ARG A 99 -9.03 -6.64 -11.27
N TRP A 100 -9.36 -7.04 -12.50
CA TRP A 100 -10.01 -8.31 -12.75
C TRP A 100 -9.22 -9.46 -12.12
N CYS A 101 -9.94 -10.39 -11.51
CA CYS A 101 -9.40 -11.55 -10.80
C CYS A 101 -8.62 -11.23 -9.51
N LYS A 102 -8.46 -9.96 -9.10
CA LYS A 102 -7.80 -9.61 -7.83
C LYS A 102 -8.67 -9.91 -6.61
N GLU A 103 -9.95 -10.16 -6.81
CA GLU A 103 -10.89 -10.59 -5.78
C GLU A 103 -10.63 -12.04 -5.32
N PHE A 104 -10.14 -12.92 -6.20
CA PHE A 104 -9.97 -14.34 -5.85
C PHE A 104 -8.99 -14.59 -4.70
N PRO A 105 -7.79 -13.96 -4.65
CA PRO A 105 -6.91 -14.08 -3.49
C PRO A 105 -7.55 -13.54 -2.20
N VAL A 106 -8.36 -12.48 -2.29
CA VAL A 106 -9.04 -11.90 -1.12
C VAL A 106 -10.13 -12.85 -0.61
N ILE A 107 -10.96 -13.39 -1.51
CA ILE A 107 -12.01 -14.38 -1.19
C ILE A 107 -11.39 -15.66 -0.63
N LYS A 108 -10.29 -16.15 -1.22
CA LYS A 108 -9.53 -17.28 -0.68
C LYS A 108 -9.08 -17.02 0.76
N GLY A 109 -8.56 -15.82 1.04
CA GLY A 109 -8.20 -15.42 2.40
C GLY A 109 -9.38 -15.50 3.36
N ILE A 110 -10.54 -14.92 2.99
CA ILE A 110 -11.78 -14.98 3.78
C ILE A 110 -12.17 -16.44 4.12
N VAL A 111 -12.16 -17.33 3.12
CA VAL A 111 -12.51 -18.75 3.29
C VAL A 111 -11.51 -19.49 4.18
N GLN A 112 -10.21 -19.15 4.10
CA GLN A 112 -9.18 -19.74 4.94
C GLN A 112 -9.25 -19.26 6.40
N ASP A 113 -9.66 -18.01 6.61
CA ASP A 113 -9.73 -17.43 7.94
C ASP A 113 -11.00 -17.88 8.68
N LEU A 114 -12.14 -18.05 7.99
CA LEU A 114 -13.44 -18.36 8.61
C LEU A 114 -13.39 -19.56 9.61
N PRO A 115 -12.83 -20.74 9.24
CA PRO A 115 -12.81 -21.91 10.12
C PRO A 115 -11.92 -21.70 11.35
N MET A 116 -10.81 -20.95 11.21
CA MET A 116 -9.90 -20.65 12.33
C MET A 116 -10.52 -19.70 13.36
N HIS A 117 -11.61 -19.01 12.99
CA HIS A 117 -12.23 -17.96 13.81
C HIS A 117 -13.42 -18.46 14.63
N MET A 118 -13.91 -19.69 14.39
CA MET A 118 -15.03 -20.28 15.14
C MET A 118 -14.63 -20.95 16.46
N SER A 119 -13.34 -21.20 16.70
CA SER A 119 -12.86 -21.57 18.03
C SER A 119 -12.82 -20.30 18.87
N SER A 120 -13.83 -20.08 19.72
CA SER A 120 -13.94 -18.91 20.61
C SER A 120 -12.61 -18.64 21.33
N PRO A 121 -11.89 -17.56 20.98
CA PRO A 121 -10.68 -17.19 21.68
C PRO A 121 -11.04 -16.90 23.15
N LYS A 122 -10.21 -17.35 24.09
CA LYS A 122 -10.36 -16.97 25.50
C LYS A 122 -10.15 -15.47 25.71
N ASP A 123 -9.38 -14.82 24.83
CA ASP A 123 -9.11 -13.39 24.87
C ASP A 123 -10.05 -12.61 23.93
N PRO A 124 -10.91 -11.72 24.46
CA PRO A 124 -11.81 -10.89 23.65
C PRO A 124 -11.07 -9.97 22.67
N TRP A 125 -9.84 -9.54 22.96
CA TRP A 125 -9.08 -8.66 22.07
C TRP A 125 -8.60 -9.38 20.81
N VAL A 126 -8.20 -10.65 20.95
CA VAL A 126 -7.84 -11.51 19.82
C VAL A 126 -9.06 -11.77 18.94
N PHE A 127 -10.24 -11.98 19.55
CA PHE A 127 -11.49 -12.11 18.81
C PHE A 127 -11.82 -10.83 18.03
N LEU A 128 -11.68 -9.65 18.65
CA LEU A 128 -11.93 -8.38 17.99
C LEU A 128 -10.98 -8.15 16.79
N ASP A 129 -9.68 -8.45 16.94
CA ASP A 129 -8.71 -8.33 15.83
C ASP A 129 -9.08 -9.19 14.63
N ARG A 130 -9.49 -10.43 14.92
CA ARG A 130 -9.99 -11.40 13.94
C ARG A 130 -11.22 -10.89 13.21
N VAL A 131 -12.20 -10.36 13.93
CA VAL A 131 -13.42 -9.76 13.34
C VAL A 131 -13.06 -8.55 12.47
N LEU A 132 -12.18 -7.68 12.94
CA LEU A 132 -11.75 -6.50 12.17
C LEU A 132 -10.98 -6.89 10.91
N ASP A 133 -10.07 -7.86 10.97
CA ASP A 133 -9.34 -8.34 9.79
C ASP A 133 -10.28 -8.98 8.76
N LEU A 134 -11.23 -9.81 9.22
CA LEU A 134 -12.26 -10.39 8.35
C LEU A 134 -13.15 -9.29 7.73
N LEU A 135 -13.58 -8.31 8.52
CA LEU A 135 -14.37 -7.17 8.04
C LEU A 135 -13.61 -6.36 6.99
N GLN A 136 -12.31 -6.13 7.19
CA GLN A 136 -11.45 -5.46 6.21
C GLN A 136 -11.42 -6.21 4.87
N LYS A 137 -11.26 -7.55 4.91
CA LYS A 137 -11.22 -8.41 3.72
C LYS A 137 -12.58 -8.48 3.02
N CYS A 138 -13.66 -8.67 3.77
CA CYS A 138 -15.02 -8.70 3.23
C CYS A 138 -15.38 -7.40 2.53
N THR A 139 -15.13 -6.25 3.15
CA THR A 139 -15.38 -4.94 2.53
C THR A 139 -14.49 -4.69 1.31
N LEU A 140 -13.24 -5.17 1.31
CA LEU A 140 -12.37 -5.11 0.13
C LEU A 140 -12.90 -5.98 -1.03
N ALA A 141 -13.34 -7.21 -0.73
CA ALA A 141 -13.92 -8.12 -1.72
C ALA A 141 -15.21 -7.53 -2.32
N SER A 142 -16.10 -6.99 -1.49
CA SER A 142 -17.31 -6.29 -1.94
C SER A 142 -16.98 -5.12 -2.86
N PHE A 143 -15.96 -4.31 -2.53
CA PHE A 143 -15.50 -3.26 -3.42
C PHE A 143 -15.09 -3.79 -4.79
N LEU A 144 -14.27 -4.83 -4.86
CA LEU A 144 -13.76 -5.36 -6.13
C LEU A 144 -14.90 -5.87 -7.01
N VAL A 145 -15.85 -6.63 -6.44
CA VAL A 145 -17.02 -7.13 -7.17
C VAL A 145 -17.90 -5.98 -7.67
N ILE A 146 -18.19 -4.99 -6.82
CA ILE A 146 -19.02 -3.84 -7.20
C ILE A 146 -18.32 -2.96 -8.25
N ASP A 147 -17.00 -2.77 -8.15
CA ASP A 147 -16.22 -2.01 -9.14
C ASP A 147 -16.25 -2.70 -10.51
N HIS A 148 -16.18 -4.04 -10.58
CA HIS A 148 -16.33 -4.80 -11.81
C HIS A 148 -17.72 -4.61 -12.43
N VAL A 149 -18.79 -4.77 -11.63
CA VAL A 149 -20.17 -4.53 -12.11
C VAL A 149 -20.33 -3.09 -12.60
N GLY A 150 -19.77 -2.13 -11.86
CA GLY A 150 -19.79 -0.72 -12.22
C GLY A 150 -19.06 -0.43 -13.52
N TRP A 151 -17.90 -1.06 -13.74
CA TRP A 151 -17.15 -0.97 -14.99
C TRP A 151 -17.91 -1.63 -16.16
N LEU A 152 -18.47 -2.82 -15.99
CA LEU A 152 -19.28 -3.51 -17.00
C LEU A 152 -20.49 -2.67 -17.44
N LYS A 153 -21.12 -1.95 -16.51
CA LYS A 153 -22.17 -0.96 -16.83
C LYS A 153 -21.62 0.26 -17.59
N GLN A 154 -20.41 0.73 -17.28
CA GLN A 154 -19.79 1.85 -18.02
C GLN A 154 -19.46 1.48 -19.47
N VAL A 155 -19.00 0.25 -19.72
CA VAL A 155 -18.71 -0.25 -21.08
C VAL A 155 -19.94 -0.82 -21.78
N LYS A 156 -21.15 -0.66 -21.20
CA LYS A 156 -22.44 -1.10 -21.75
C LYS A 156 -22.57 -2.61 -22.00
N VAL A 157 -21.77 -3.44 -21.32
CA VAL A 157 -21.94 -4.89 -21.32
C VAL A 157 -23.15 -5.30 -20.47
N LEU A 158 -23.35 -4.61 -19.35
CA LEU A 158 -24.57 -4.72 -18.54
C LEU A 158 -25.49 -3.54 -18.83
N SER A 159 -26.79 -3.82 -18.94
CA SER A 159 -27.80 -2.78 -19.11
C SER A 159 -27.86 -1.86 -17.90
N GLY A 160 -28.08 -0.57 -18.16
CA GLY A 160 -28.21 0.45 -17.12
C GLY A 160 -28.41 1.82 -17.74
N GLY A 161 -29.03 2.74 -17.01
CA GLY A 161 -29.17 4.13 -17.45
C GLY A 161 -27.80 4.80 -17.67
N LYS A 162 -27.80 5.97 -18.34
CA LYS A 162 -26.59 6.74 -18.73
C LYS A 162 -25.58 7.00 -17.60
N ARG A 163 -26.01 6.93 -16.34
CA ARG A 163 -25.18 7.16 -15.14
C ARG A 163 -25.09 5.96 -14.18
N ALA A 164 -25.67 4.82 -14.54
CA ALA A 164 -25.75 3.65 -13.66
C ALA A 164 -24.36 3.14 -13.24
N GLY A 165 -23.40 3.10 -14.17
CA GLY A 165 -22.03 2.67 -13.88
C GLY A 165 -21.31 3.58 -12.86
N THR A 166 -21.44 4.90 -12.98
CA THR A 166 -20.82 5.85 -12.05
C THR A 166 -21.36 5.69 -10.63
N GLY A 167 -22.68 5.53 -10.47
CA GLY A 167 -23.30 5.31 -9.16
C GLY A 167 -22.83 4.00 -8.52
N THR A 168 -22.77 2.91 -9.29
CA THR A 168 -22.27 1.62 -8.81
C THR A 168 -20.79 1.71 -8.39
N ILE A 169 -19.94 2.39 -9.15
CA ILE A 169 -18.53 2.60 -8.78
C ILE A 169 -18.42 3.43 -7.48
N GLN A 170 -19.23 4.48 -7.32
CA GLN A 170 -19.25 5.27 -6.09
C GLN A 170 -19.64 4.43 -4.87
N LEU A 171 -20.61 3.51 -5.02
CA LEU A 171 -20.95 2.55 -3.97
C LEU A 171 -19.76 1.65 -3.63
N GLY A 172 -19.09 1.07 -4.62
CA GLY A 172 -17.88 0.27 -4.41
C GLY A 172 -16.80 1.05 -3.66
N LEU A 173 -16.59 2.32 -4.00
CA LEU A 173 -15.63 3.19 -3.32
C LEU A 173 -15.96 3.44 -1.83
N LYS A 174 -17.24 3.35 -1.41
CA LYS A 174 -17.62 3.41 0.01
C LYS A 174 -17.13 2.17 0.76
N PHE A 175 -17.27 0.99 0.16
CA PHE A 175 -16.72 -0.26 0.72
C PHE A 175 -15.20 -0.22 0.79
N PHE A 176 -14.54 0.33 -0.25
CA PHE A 176 -13.09 0.52 -0.23
C PHE A 176 -12.66 1.51 0.86
N CYS A 177 -13.44 2.57 1.08
CA CYS A 177 -13.21 3.50 2.19
C CYS A 177 -13.31 2.82 3.55
N ALA A 178 -14.36 2.02 3.78
CA ALA A 178 -14.54 1.26 5.00
C ALA A 178 -13.38 0.28 5.24
N SER A 179 -12.98 -0.47 4.21
CA SER A 179 -11.83 -1.39 4.28
C SER A 179 -10.53 -0.67 4.69
N ASN A 180 -10.24 0.49 4.10
CA ASN A 180 -9.06 1.26 4.46
C ASN A 180 -9.15 1.87 5.86
N LEU A 181 -10.34 2.24 6.33
CA LEU A 181 -10.53 2.72 7.70
C LEU A 181 -10.21 1.63 8.71
N VAL A 182 -10.74 0.43 8.51
CA VAL A 182 -10.43 -0.73 9.35
C VAL A 182 -8.94 -1.07 9.28
N GLY A 183 -8.35 -1.05 8.08
CA GLY A 183 -6.91 -1.24 7.89
C GLY A 183 -6.05 -0.21 8.64
N ALA A 184 -6.45 1.06 8.67
CA ALA A 184 -5.76 2.08 9.45
C ALA A 184 -5.80 1.77 10.95
N LEU A 185 -6.98 1.41 11.48
CA LEU A 185 -7.15 1.05 12.89
C LEU A 185 -6.30 -0.16 13.29
N LEU A 186 -6.29 -1.21 12.47
CA LEU A 186 -5.46 -2.39 12.70
C LEU A 186 -3.95 -2.07 12.70
N GLN A 187 -3.49 -1.20 11.79
CA GLN A 187 -2.07 -0.81 11.75
C GLN A 187 -1.69 0.13 12.91
N LEU A 188 -2.61 0.98 13.38
CA LEU A 188 -2.40 1.79 14.59
C LEU A 188 -2.31 0.93 15.84
N LYS A 189 -3.14 -0.12 15.94
CA LYS A 189 -3.01 -1.10 17.02
C LYS A 189 -1.67 -1.82 16.97
N LYS A 190 -1.28 -2.37 15.81
CA LYS A 190 0.04 -3.01 15.61
C LYS A 190 1.20 -2.07 15.93
N LEU A 191 1.06 -0.79 15.62
CA LEU A 191 2.05 0.23 15.96
C LEU A 191 2.20 0.40 17.48
N ARG A 192 1.08 0.40 18.22
CA ARG A 192 1.08 0.45 19.69
C ARG A 192 1.71 -0.81 20.28
N ASP A 193 1.34 -1.98 19.77
CA ASP A 193 1.83 -3.26 20.29
C ASP A 193 3.33 -3.43 20.01
N ALA A 194 3.81 -3.00 18.84
CA ALA A 194 5.25 -2.93 18.54
C ALA A 194 5.99 -1.97 19.48
N ALA A 195 5.38 -0.83 19.84
CA ALA A 195 5.97 0.11 20.78
C ALA A 195 6.03 -0.45 22.22
N ALA A 196 5.06 -1.28 22.63
CA ALA A 196 5.10 -1.97 23.92
C ALA A 196 6.24 -3.00 23.95
N LYS A 197 6.37 -3.82 22.90
CA LYS A 197 7.47 -4.79 22.77
C LYS A 197 8.87 -4.16 22.80
N GLU A 198 9.04 -2.99 22.17
CA GLU A 198 10.30 -2.24 22.26
C GLU A 198 10.63 -1.82 23.70
N GLN A 199 9.63 -1.54 24.55
CA GLN A 199 9.83 -1.20 25.96
C GLN A 199 10.22 -2.43 26.79
N ASP A 200 9.70 -3.60 26.42
CA ASP A 200 10.02 -4.88 27.05
C ASP A 200 11.40 -5.45 26.62
N GLY A 201 12.14 -4.72 25.77
CA GLY A 201 13.47 -5.11 25.30
C GLY A 201 13.46 -6.08 24.10
N GLU A 202 12.30 -6.36 23.51
CA GLU A 202 12.23 -7.17 22.29
C GLU A 202 12.69 -6.35 21.06
N PRO A 203 13.56 -6.90 20.20
CA PRO A 203 14.02 -6.20 19.01
C PRO A 203 12.89 -6.08 17.97
N SER A 204 12.18 -4.95 17.95
CA SER A 204 11.14 -4.63 16.93
C SER A 204 11.64 -3.70 15.81
N ARG A 205 12.96 -3.66 15.59
CA ARG A 205 13.60 -2.65 14.73
C ARG A 205 13.08 -2.75 13.28
N GLY A 206 12.21 -1.81 12.91
CA GLY A 206 11.62 -1.70 11.57
C GLY A 206 10.14 -2.07 11.48
N GLU A 207 9.61 -2.89 12.39
CA GLU A 207 8.18 -3.24 12.41
C GLU A 207 7.33 -2.01 12.75
N ARG A 208 7.75 -1.23 13.76
CA ARG A 208 7.10 0.03 14.14
C ARG A 208 7.01 1.02 12.96
N ALA A 209 8.13 1.25 12.28
CA ALA A 209 8.19 2.14 11.12
C ALA A 209 7.29 1.64 9.96
N ARG A 210 7.28 0.32 9.73
CA ARG A 210 6.41 -0.30 8.72
C ARG A 210 4.93 -0.14 9.08
N CYS A 211 4.54 -0.36 10.33
CA CYS A 211 3.17 -0.19 10.82
C CYS A 211 2.73 1.27 10.70
N ALA A 212 3.57 2.23 11.12
CA ALA A 212 3.29 3.66 10.99
C ALA A 212 3.08 4.07 9.53
N ARG A 213 3.95 3.61 8.61
CA ARG A 213 3.82 3.87 7.17
C ARG A 213 2.52 3.30 6.60
N ASN A 214 2.16 2.07 7.00
CA ASN A 214 0.92 1.43 6.54
C ASN A 214 -0.32 2.13 7.11
N ALA A 215 -0.29 2.55 8.38
CA ALA A 215 -1.35 3.33 8.99
C ALA A 215 -1.55 4.66 8.25
N LEU A 216 -0.47 5.40 7.98
CA LEU A 216 -0.51 6.63 7.19
C LEU A 216 -1.06 6.38 5.80
N LYS A 217 -0.58 5.34 5.11
CA LYS A 217 -1.07 4.96 3.78
C LYS A 217 -2.58 4.73 3.79
N HIS A 218 -3.09 3.94 4.74
CA HIS A 218 -4.53 3.69 4.86
C HIS A 218 -5.32 4.95 5.21
N ALA A 219 -4.82 5.81 6.10
CA ALA A 219 -5.47 7.08 6.40
C ALA A 219 -5.58 8.00 5.18
N LEU A 220 -4.51 8.10 4.38
CA LEU A 220 -4.53 8.84 3.11
C LEU A 220 -5.46 8.20 2.07
N LEU A 221 -5.58 6.86 2.06
CA LEU A 221 -6.54 6.17 1.21
C LEU A 221 -7.97 6.45 1.64
N VAL A 222 -8.29 6.47 2.94
CA VAL A 222 -9.61 6.87 3.47
C VAL A 222 -9.98 8.26 2.99
N LEU A 223 -9.07 9.24 3.11
CA LEU A 223 -9.28 10.60 2.61
C LEU A 223 -9.61 10.62 1.11
N GLN A 224 -8.85 9.88 0.30
CA GLN A 224 -9.08 9.79 -1.14
C GLN A 224 -10.44 9.15 -1.45
N THR A 225 -10.75 8.02 -0.82
CA THR A 225 -11.96 7.26 -1.11
C THR A 225 -13.21 7.93 -0.59
N ALA A 226 -13.14 8.65 0.54
CA ALA A 226 -14.24 9.45 1.05
C ALA A 226 -14.61 10.57 0.07
N HIS A 227 -13.62 11.23 -0.53
CA HIS A 227 -13.84 12.20 -1.59
C HIS A 227 -14.40 11.56 -2.87
N LEU A 228 -13.75 10.50 -3.37
CA LEU A 228 -14.14 9.87 -4.64
C LEU A 228 -15.52 9.19 -4.58
N SER A 229 -15.93 8.70 -3.41
CA SER A 229 -17.26 8.13 -3.17
C SER A 229 -18.34 9.17 -2.87
N ARG A 230 -17.98 10.46 -2.78
CA ARG A 230 -18.85 11.56 -2.32
C ARG A 230 -19.37 11.41 -0.89
N LEU A 231 -18.69 10.63 -0.03
CA LEU A 231 -18.97 10.65 1.40
C LEU A 231 -18.56 11.98 2.04
N ARG A 232 -17.43 12.54 1.60
CA ARG A 232 -16.96 13.86 2.02
C ARG A 232 -16.19 14.52 0.89
N GLU A 233 -16.79 15.52 0.26
CA GLU A 233 -16.15 16.24 -0.85
C GLU A 233 -15.10 17.23 -0.32
N THR A 234 -13.83 16.87 -0.46
CA THR A 234 -12.66 17.75 -0.25
C THR A 234 -12.14 18.33 -1.58
N HIS A 235 -11.03 19.08 -1.56
CA HIS A 235 -10.46 19.65 -2.78
C HIS A 235 -9.66 18.63 -3.61
N ASP A 236 -9.77 18.68 -4.94
CA ASP A 236 -9.09 17.74 -5.86
C ASP A 236 -7.56 17.78 -5.75
N ALA A 237 -6.99 18.95 -5.46
CA ALA A 237 -5.54 19.10 -5.28
C ALA A 237 -5.04 18.28 -4.06
N LEU A 238 -5.79 18.31 -2.96
CA LEU A 238 -5.47 17.59 -1.73
C LEU A 238 -5.56 16.07 -1.96
N VAL A 239 -6.62 15.63 -2.63
CA VAL A 239 -6.82 14.22 -2.98
C VAL A 239 -5.78 13.73 -3.98
N GLY A 240 -5.42 14.58 -4.94
CA GLY A 240 -4.34 14.38 -5.89
C GLY A 240 -3.00 14.15 -5.18
N ALA A 241 -2.59 15.07 -4.30
CA ALA A 241 -1.34 14.98 -3.57
C ALA A 241 -1.29 13.75 -2.64
N ALA A 242 -2.36 13.49 -1.88
CA ALA A 242 -2.48 12.28 -1.05
C ALA A 242 -2.39 11.00 -1.90
N GLY A 243 -3.03 11.00 -3.08
CA GLY A 243 -2.98 9.92 -4.03
C GLY A 243 -1.59 9.68 -4.62
N MET A 244 -0.84 10.74 -4.93
CA MET A 244 0.56 10.64 -5.35
C MET A 244 1.41 10.02 -4.24
N ALA A 245 1.29 10.50 -2.99
CA ALA A 245 2.06 9.99 -1.86
C ALA A 245 1.81 8.49 -1.64
N THR A 246 0.54 8.07 -1.60
CA THR A 246 0.19 6.64 -1.47
C THR A 246 0.64 5.80 -2.67
N SER A 247 0.59 6.36 -3.89
CA SER A 247 1.07 5.66 -5.09
C SER A 247 2.59 5.55 -5.13
N ALA A 248 3.32 6.54 -4.63
CA ALA A 248 4.77 6.46 -4.50
C ALA A 248 5.17 5.35 -3.52
N MET A 249 4.47 5.23 -2.39
CA MET A 249 4.66 4.09 -1.47
C MET A 249 4.42 2.74 -2.15
N ASP A 250 3.37 2.66 -3.00
CA ASP A 250 3.08 1.46 -3.78
C ASP A 250 4.18 1.17 -4.83
N VAL A 251 4.63 2.16 -5.59
CA VAL A 251 5.71 2.02 -6.58
C VAL A 251 7.01 1.55 -5.92
N LEU A 252 7.39 2.16 -4.80
CA LEU A 252 8.57 1.76 -4.04
C LEU A 252 8.48 0.32 -3.53
N SER A 253 7.27 -0.16 -3.18
CA SER A 253 7.09 -1.56 -2.77
C SER A 253 7.22 -2.57 -3.90
N GLN A 254 7.12 -2.12 -5.15
CA GLN A 254 7.25 -2.95 -6.36
C GLN A 254 8.64 -2.84 -7.01
N TRP A 255 9.45 -1.88 -6.55
CA TRP A 255 10.80 -1.65 -7.05
C TRP A 255 11.63 -2.92 -6.86
N PRO A 256 12.42 -3.35 -7.84
CA PRO A 256 13.30 -4.50 -7.69
C PRO A 256 14.18 -4.32 -6.45
N GLU A 257 14.11 -5.27 -5.52
CA GLU A 257 15.06 -5.28 -4.40
C GLU A 257 16.46 -5.36 -5.00
N ARG A 258 17.37 -4.55 -4.47
CA ARG A 258 18.79 -4.71 -4.76
C ARG A 258 19.09 -6.13 -4.31
N LYS A 259 19.27 -7.06 -5.26
CA LYS A 259 20.00 -8.30 -4.99
C LYS A 259 21.34 -7.77 -4.53
N ALA A 260 21.51 -7.63 -3.21
CA ALA A 260 22.77 -7.25 -2.60
C ALA A 260 23.76 -8.18 -3.27
N ALA A 261 24.61 -7.59 -4.12
CA ALA A 261 25.39 -8.31 -5.12
C ALA A 261 25.91 -9.53 -4.39
N ALA A 262 25.37 -10.70 -4.74
CA ALA A 262 25.62 -11.90 -3.99
C ALA A 262 27.12 -12.00 -3.96
N SER A 263 27.69 -11.77 -2.77
CA SER A 263 29.10 -11.86 -2.46
C SER A 263 29.53 -13.32 -2.49
N ALA A 264 29.09 -14.05 -3.52
CA ALA A 264 29.82 -15.14 -4.09
C ALA A 264 30.97 -14.50 -4.89
N SER A 265 32.05 -14.16 -4.18
CA SER A 265 33.34 -14.52 -4.76
C SER A 265 33.22 -16.02 -5.10
N PRO A 266 33.41 -16.41 -6.36
CA PRO A 266 33.38 -17.82 -6.76
C PRO A 266 34.40 -18.68 -6.00
N ASP A 267 35.35 -18.06 -5.29
CA ASP A 267 36.42 -18.75 -4.54
C ASP A 267 35.96 -19.36 -3.20
N ALA A 268 34.85 -18.89 -2.61
CA ALA A 268 34.38 -19.42 -1.33
C ALA A 268 33.72 -20.82 -1.43
N LYS A 269 33.35 -21.28 -2.64
CA LYS A 269 32.82 -22.64 -2.86
C LYS A 269 33.89 -23.68 -3.21
N ALA A 270 35.15 -23.29 -3.44
CA ALA A 270 36.22 -24.22 -3.78
C ALA A 270 36.84 -24.96 -2.56
N LEU A 271 36.61 -24.48 -1.33
CA LEU A 271 37.24 -25.02 -0.11
C LEU A 271 36.38 -25.98 0.72
N ALA A 272 35.14 -26.27 0.32
CA ALA A 272 34.23 -27.15 1.06
C ALA A 272 34.01 -28.51 0.37
N LYS A 273 35.08 -29.16 -0.08
CA LYS A 273 35.07 -30.59 -0.42
C LYS A 273 35.93 -31.35 0.60
N PRO A 274 35.39 -31.73 1.78
CA PRO A 274 36.08 -32.70 2.62
C PRO A 274 36.05 -34.05 1.89
N GLY A 275 37.23 -34.65 1.74
CA GLY A 275 37.38 -35.97 1.15
C GLY A 275 36.64 -37.03 1.97
N GLY A 276 35.48 -37.47 1.46
CA GLY A 276 34.84 -38.72 1.88
C GLY A 276 35.39 -39.88 1.07
N ARG A 277 36.58 -40.36 1.43
CA ARG A 277 37.07 -41.68 1.02
C ARG A 277 36.84 -42.65 2.19
N ALA A 278 36.27 -43.81 1.84
CA ALA A 278 36.35 -45.10 2.53
C ALA A 278 35.68 -45.25 3.92
N ALA A 279 34.53 -45.93 3.91
CA ALA A 279 34.24 -47.00 4.87
C ALA A 279 33.05 -47.84 4.34
N ALA A 280 33.35 -48.72 3.39
CA ALA A 280 32.53 -49.89 3.10
C ALA A 280 33.29 -51.08 3.70
N ALA A 281 32.88 -51.55 4.89
CA ALA A 281 33.14 -52.90 5.39
C ALA A 281 32.56 -53.10 6.81
N LEU A 282 31.90 -54.24 6.97
CA LEU A 282 31.55 -54.97 8.21
C LEU A 282 30.30 -54.58 9.03
N ALA A 283 29.29 -55.47 8.93
CA ALA A 283 28.49 -56.14 9.98
C ALA A 283 27.07 -56.36 9.39
N ARG A 284 26.56 -57.55 9.04
CA ARG A 284 26.49 -58.85 9.74
C ARG A 284 26.17 -58.73 11.23
#